data_AF-A0A0G3GWI2-F1
#
_entry.id   AF-A0A0G3GWI2-F1
#
_cell.length_a   1.000
_cell.length_b   1.000
_cell.length_c   1.000
_cell.angle_alpha   90.00
_cell.angle_beta   90.00
_cell.angle_gamma   90.00
#
_symmetry.space_group_name_H-M   'P 1'
#
loop_
_entity.id
_entity.type
_entity.pdbx_description
1 polymer ?
#
loop_
_entity_poly.entity_id
_entity_poly.type
_entity_poly.pdbx_seq_one_letter_code
_entity_poly.pdbx_strand_id
1 'polypeptide(L)'
;MSKRSSLDEQRVVLSQVLVKYGLPNSLPSRHVSVSDDVVLAMVEHAPEIISDLLDYPMVLGEFVSCLDSHVKAKHASRWDAVVAAFHALPSREDGDRLKGDDRVVMAVCLGRLAGGSKKRVAELVGLIASGDARDFLFVLMGLLPKLSQEQWDVIAPKFDDFETQSSLRINVAKTREKLVKNGVVPWFPSVVNEKLEQHPEIIVGKIDALFKGLADKTKDSHNVASVIFYATPYLSQEQWDRLVPLVKTKEDKKSIALLVDAWADVLAEKGINPWLP
;
A
#
# COMPACT_ATOMS: atom_id res chain seq x y z
N MET A 1 19.27 -27.86 5.47
CA MET A 1 19.47 -27.41 4.07
C MET A 1 18.17 -27.68 3.32
N SER A 2 17.38 -26.64 3.04
CA SER A 2 16.11 -26.78 2.32
C SER A 2 16.40 -27.00 0.84
N LYS A 3 16.09 -28.19 0.32
CA LYS A 3 15.95 -28.39 -1.12
C LYS A 3 14.73 -27.57 -1.52
N ARG A 4 14.93 -26.39 -2.11
CA ARG A 4 13.82 -25.65 -2.73
C ARG A 4 13.24 -26.59 -3.80
N SER A 5 12.08 -27.17 -3.53
CA SER A 5 11.36 -27.97 -4.52
C SER A 5 11.13 -27.12 -5.76
N SER A 6 11.20 -27.74 -6.93
CA SER A 6 10.94 -27.03 -8.19
C SER A 6 9.52 -26.48 -8.20
N LEU A 7 9.25 -25.46 -9.03
CA LEU A 7 7.88 -24.92 -9.15
C LEU A 7 6.89 -26.00 -9.56
N ASP A 8 7.29 -26.94 -10.42
CA ASP A 8 6.45 -28.06 -10.85
C ASP A 8 6.10 -28.99 -9.68
N GLU A 9 7.06 -29.28 -8.79
CA GLU A 9 6.81 -30.05 -7.57
C GLU A 9 5.85 -29.31 -6.61
N GLN A 10 5.98 -27.98 -6.47
CA GLN A 10 5.05 -27.20 -5.66
C GLN A 10 3.64 -27.15 -6.26
N ARG A 11 3.53 -27.14 -7.61
CA ARG A 11 2.22 -27.17 -8.28
C ARG A 11 1.49 -28.50 -8.09
N VAL A 12 2.21 -29.61 -7.96
CA VAL A 12 1.62 -30.89 -7.56
C VAL A 12 1.02 -30.78 -6.15
N VAL A 13 1.74 -30.16 -5.21
CA VAL A 13 1.23 -29.91 -3.85
C VAL A 13 0.00 -29.00 -3.88
N LEU A 14 0.07 -27.87 -4.59
CA LEU A 14 -1.07 -26.98 -4.78
C LEU A 14 -2.29 -27.72 -5.31
N SER A 15 -2.12 -28.56 -6.33
CA SER A 15 -3.19 -29.38 -6.91
C SER A 15 -3.85 -30.29 -5.85
N GLN A 16 -3.04 -30.97 -5.03
CA GLN A 16 -3.52 -31.84 -3.95
C GLN A 16 -4.28 -31.06 -2.88
N VAL A 17 -3.76 -29.89 -2.49
CA VAL A 17 -4.39 -29.00 -1.50
C VAL A 17 -5.72 -28.48 -2.04
N LEU A 18 -5.80 -28.03 -3.30
CA LEU A 18 -7.06 -27.58 -3.90
C LEU A 18 -8.11 -28.69 -3.92
N VAL A 19 -7.73 -29.90 -4.36
CA VAL A 19 -8.64 -31.06 -4.40
C VAL A 19 -9.10 -31.46 -3.00
N LYS A 20 -8.22 -31.39 -1.98
CA LYS A 20 -8.56 -31.64 -0.57
C LYS A 20 -9.73 -30.76 -0.09
N TYR A 21 -9.82 -29.53 -0.57
CA TYR A 21 -10.89 -28.58 -0.24
C TYR A 21 -12.00 -28.50 -1.30
N GLY A 22 -12.11 -29.50 -2.19
CA GLY A 22 -13.17 -29.59 -3.19
C GLY A 22 -13.09 -28.57 -4.32
N LEU A 23 -11.92 -27.94 -4.52
CA LEU A 23 -11.68 -26.98 -5.59
C LEU A 23 -11.14 -27.66 -6.86
N PRO A 24 -11.21 -27.01 -8.03
CA PRO A 24 -10.54 -27.48 -9.23
C PRO A 24 -9.05 -27.73 -8.96
N ASN A 25 -8.49 -28.77 -9.60
CA ASN A 25 -7.11 -29.20 -9.40
C ASN A 25 -6.03 -28.20 -9.87
N SER A 26 -6.45 -27.04 -10.39
CA SER A 26 -5.61 -25.95 -10.82
C SER A 26 -6.32 -24.61 -10.55
N LEU A 27 -5.54 -23.57 -10.25
CA LEU A 27 -6.09 -22.24 -10.03
C LEU A 27 -6.62 -21.67 -11.35
N PRO A 28 -7.78 -21.00 -11.34
CA PRO A 28 -8.24 -20.28 -12.51
C PRO A 28 -7.27 -19.16 -12.88
N SER A 29 -7.10 -18.97 -14.19
CA SER A 29 -6.34 -17.84 -14.72
C SER A 29 -7.11 -16.54 -14.52
N ARG A 30 -6.40 -15.45 -14.21
CA ARG A 30 -6.96 -14.09 -14.06
C ARG A 30 -7.77 -13.61 -15.27
N HIS A 31 -7.54 -14.20 -16.44
CA HIS A 31 -8.19 -13.84 -17.70
C HIS A 31 -9.48 -14.64 -17.98
N VAL A 32 -9.83 -15.57 -17.11
CA VAL A 32 -10.98 -16.47 -17.29
C VAL A 32 -12.08 -16.10 -16.30
N SER A 33 -13.33 -16.14 -16.76
CA SER A 33 -14.48 -15.99 -15.88
C SER A 33 -14.63 -17.24 -15.01
N VAL A 34 -14.75 -17.04 -13.69
CA VAL A 34 -14.91 -18.10 -12.70
C VAL A 34 -16.31 -17.99 -12.11
N SER A 35 -16.98 -19.12 -11.87
CA SER A 35 -18.29 -19.10 -11.21
C SER A 35 -18.16 -18.60 -9.78
N ASP A 36 -19.21 -17.93 -9.29
CA ASP A 36 -19.21 -17.37 -7.93
C ASP A 36 -19.08 -18.47 -6.88
N ASP A 37 -19.65 -19.65 -7.10
CA ASP A 37 -19.53 -20.80 -6.18
C ASP A 37 -18.08 -21.22 -5.97
N VAL A 38 -17.27 -21.23 -7.04
CA VAL A 38 -15.84 -21.56 -6.95
C VAL A 38 -15.09 -20.47 -6.20
N VAL A 39 -15.37 -19.19 -6.47
CA VAL A 39 -14.72 -18.09 -5.74
C VAL A 39 -15.11 -18.09 -4.27
N LEU A 40 -16.38 -18.36 -3.95
CA LEU A 40 -16.86 -18.43 -2.57
C LEU A 40 -16.20 -19.59 -1.82
N ALA A 41 -16.09 -20.78 -2.44
CA ALA A 41 -15.39 -21.92 -1.85
C ALA A 41 -13.90 -21.64 -1.66
N MET A 42 -13.24 -21.00 -2.63
CA MET A 42 -11.83 -20.59 -2.51
C MET A 42 -11.60 -19.66 -1.32
N VAL A 43 -12.48 -18.68 -1.12
CA VAL A 43 -12.37 -17.74 -0.01
C VAL A 43 -12.69 -18.41 1.32
N GLU A 44 -13.71 -19.27 1.35
CA GLU A 44 -14.15 -19.97 2.55
C GLU A 44 -13.06 -20.88 3.13
N HIS A 45 -12.28 -21.53 2.27
CA HIS A 45 -11.16 -22.40 2.65
C HIS A 45 -9.78 -21.70 2.58
N ALA A 46 -9.74 -20.39 2.32
CA ALA A 46 -8.48 -19.67 2.18
C ALA A 46 -7.58 -19.78 3.41
N PRO A 47 -8.06 -19.67 4.66
CA PRO A 47 -7.20 -19.81 5.85
C PRO A 47 -6.49 -21.17 5.91
N GLU A 48 -7.21 -22.25 5.66
CA GLU A 48 -6.69 -23.61 5.72
C GLU A 48 -5.75 -23.92 4.55
N ILE A 49 -6.09 -23.46 3.33
CA ILE A 49 -5.22 -23.57 2.16
C ILE A 49 -3.91 -22.80 2.37
N ILE A 50 -3.98 -21.59 2.92
CA ILE A 50 -2.79 -20.79 3.24
C ILE A 50 -1.90 -21.56 4.23
N SER A 51 -2.49 -22.11 5.30
CA SER A 51 -1.76 -22.89 6.30
C SER A 51 -1.07 -24.11 5.68
N ASP A 52 -1.74 -24.83 4.77
CA ASP A 52 -1.17 -25.99 4.07
C ASP A 52 -0.07 -25.61 3.06
N LEU A 53 -0.02 -24.34 2.63
CA LEU A 53 0.93 -23.83 1.63
C LEU A 53 2.08 -22.99 2.20
N LEU A 54 2.18 -22.80 3.52
CA LEU A 54 3.22 -21.96 4.14
C LEU A 54 4.65 -22.38 3.78
N ASP A 55 4.90 -23.68 3.67
CA ASP A 55 6.20 -24.23 3.28
C ASP A 55 6.47 -24.18 1.75
N TYR A 56 5.48 -23.71 0.98
CA TYR A 56 5.48 -23.69 -0.49
C TYR A 56 5.24 -22.27 -1.02
N PRO A 57 6.20 -21.35 -0.82
CA PRO A 57 5.99 -19.90 -0.99
C PRO A 57 5.65 -19.47 -2.42
N MET A 58 6.06 -20.23 -3.45
CA MET A 58 5.76 -19.83 -4.83
C MET A 58 4.28 -20.04 -5.15
N VAL A 59 3.73 -21.18 -4.76
CA VAL A 59 2.33 -21.52 -5.00
C VAL A 59 1.38 -20.88 -3.99
N LEU A 60 1.85 -20.55 -2.78
CA LEU A 60 1.14 -19.66 -1.86
C LEU A 60 0.86 -18.31 -2.53
N GLY A 61 1.89 -17.70 -3.15
CA GLY A 61 1.73 -16.46 -3.88
C GLY A 61 0.81 -16.58 -5.10
N GLU A 62 0.85 -17.70 -5.83
CA GLU A 62 -0.10 -17.97 -6.92
C GLU A 62 -1.54 -18.04 -6.38
N PHE A 63 -1.77 -18.71 -5.25
CA PHE A 63 -3.10 -18.80 -4.62
C PHE A 63 -3.63 -17.44 -4.15
N VAL A 64 -2.81 -16.67 -3.43
CA VAL A 64 -3.20 -15.35 -2.94
C VAL A 64 -3.45 -14.36 -4.08
N SER A 65 -2.64 -14.41 -5.14
CA SER A 65 -2.87 -13.61 -6.36
C SER A 65 -4.15 -14.01 -7.10
N CYS A 66 -4.50 -15.29 -7.08
CA CYS A 66 -5.77 -15.78 -7.62
C CYS A 66 -6.96 -15.20 -6.84
N LEU A 67 -6.90 -15.17 -5.50
CA LEU A 67 -7.91 -14.51 -4.67
C LEU A 67 -8.04 -13.01 -5.01
N ASP A 68 -6.95 -12.27 -5.18
CA ASP A 68 -7.01 -10.86 -5.60
C ASP A 68 -7.70 -10.67 -6.96
N SER A 69 -7.37 -11.53 -7.91
CA SER A 69 -7.92 -11.48 -9.27
C SER A 69 -9.43 -11.69 -9.31
N HIS A 70 -9.95 -12.61 -8.48
CA HIS A 70 -11.35 -13.05 -8.57
C HIS A 70 -12.25 -12.55 -7.44
N VAL A 71 -11.73 -12.21 -6.27
CA VAL A 71 -12.53 -11.63 -5.18
C VAL A 71 -12.96 -10.21 -5.54
N LYS A 72 -14.27 -9.95 -5.48
CA LYS A 72 -14.87 -8.63 -5.77
C LYS A 72 -15.81 -8.23 -4.64
N ALA A 73 -16.28 -6.98 -4.66
CA ALA A 73 -17.20 -6.45 -3.65
C ALA A 73 -18.47 -7.30 -3.43
N LYS A 74 -18.96 -7.99 -4.48
CA LYS A 74 -20.12 -8.90 -4.38
C LYS A 74 -19.88 -10.12 -3.47
N HIS A 75 -18.64 -10.48 -3.18
CA HIS A 75 -18.28 -11.57 -2.25
C HIS A 75 -18.16 -11.09 -0.79
N ALA A 76 -18.73 -9.92 -0.48
CA ALA A 76 -18.78 -9.32 0.84
C ALA A 76 -19.28 -10.25 1.95
N SER A 77 -20.12 -11.24 1.63
CA SER A 77 -20.61 -12.25 2.58
C SER A 77 -19.51 -13.14 3.18
N ARG A 78 -18.31 -13.14 2.59
CA ARG A 78 -17.14 -13.91 3.06
C ARG A 78 -16.08 -13.06 3.75
N TRP A 79 -16.49 -11.91 4.28
CA TRP A 79 -15.59 -11.00 5.02
C TRP A 79 -14.77 -11.71 6.10
N ASP A 80 -15.41 -12.47 6.99
CA ASP A 80 -14.75 -13.12 8.12
C ASP A 80 -13.69 -14.14 7.66
N ALA A 81 -13.96 -14.86 6.57
CA ALA A 81 -13.02 -15.80 5.98
C ALA A 81 -11.78 -15.09 5.40
N VAL A 82 -11.95 -13.92 4.77
CA VAL A 82 -10.82 -13.10 4.29
C VAL A 82 -10.02 -12.50 5.46
N VAL A 83 -10.68 -12.13 6.57
CA VAL A 83 -9.99 -11.70 7.79
C VAL A 83 -9.16 -12.85 8.37
N ALA A 84 -9.73 -14.05 8.46
CA ALA A 84 -9.00 -15.24 8.91
C ALA A 84 -7.82 -15.57 7.98
N ALA A 85 -7.99 -15.46 6.66
CA ALA A 85 -6.93 -15.67 5.68
C ALA A 85 -5.81 -14.62 5.81
N PHE A 86 -6.16 -13.37 6.08
CA PHE A 86 -5.17 -12.31 6.37
C PHE A 86 -4.33 -12.64 7.61
N HIS A 87 -4.94 -13.18 8.66
CA HIS A 87 -4.23 -13.58 9.88
C HIS A 87 -3.45 -14.89 9.75
N ALA A 88 -3.81 -15.77 8.80
CA ALA A 88 -3.06 -16.99 8.51
C ALA A 88 -1.73 -16.72 7.78
N LEU A 89 -1.59 -15.55 7.15
CA LEU A 89 -0.36 -15.15 6.47
C LEU A 89 0.67 -14.58 7.47
N PRO A 90 1.96 -14.97 7.37
CA PRO A 90 3.00 -14.46 8.26
C PRO A 90 3.14 -12.94 8.24
N SER A 91 3.48 -12.37 9.40
CA SER A 91 3.79 -10.94 9.54
C SER A 91 5.14 -10.63 8.93
N ARG A 92 5.35 -9.37 8.52
CA ARG A 92 6.70 -8.86 8.19
C ARG A 92 7.66 -8.90 9.39
N GLU A 93 7.11 -8.88 10.61
CA GLU A 93 7.90 -9.05 11.85
C GLU A 93 8.50 -10.46 11.99
N ASP A 94 7.97 -11.47 11.28
CA ASP A 94 8.37 -12.88 11.45
C ASP A 94 9.65 -13.29 10.67
N GLY A 95 10.41 -12.32 10.14
CA GLY A 95 11.76 -12.53 9.62
C GLY A 95 11.87 -13.28 8.28
N ASP A 96 12.26 -12.54 7.23
CA ASP A 96 13.01 -12.96 6.03
C ASP A 96 12.59 -14.18 5.18
N ARG A 97 11.46 -14.85 5.44
CA ARG A 97 11.11 -16.09 4.71
C ARG A 97 10.02 -16.00 3.65
N LEU A 98 9.22 -14.94 3.60
CA LEU A 98 8.25 -14.78 2.52
C LEU A 98 8.45 -13.44 1.84
N LYS A 99 8.74 -13.48 0.53
CA LYS A 99 8.62 -12.35 -0.39
C LYS A 99 7.12 -12.00 -0.49
N GLY A 100 6.46 -11.48 0.53
CA GLY A 100 6.64 -10.12 1.05
C GLY A 100 5.43 -9.25 0.71
N ASP A 101 4.54 -9.73 -0.18
CA ASP A 101 3.33 -9.03 -0.61
C ASP A 101 2.02 -9.82 -0.41
N ASP A 102 2.04 -11.10 -0.01
CA ASP A 102 0.81 -11.89 0.10
C ASP A 102 -0.18 -11.29 1.11
N ARG A 103 0.32 -10.86 2.28
CA ARG A 103 -0.48 -10.20 3.30
C ARG A 103 -1.00 -8.83 2.85
N VAL A 104 -0.20 -8.11 2.06
CA VAL A 104 -0.59 -6.87 1.38
C VAL A 104 -1.74 -7.13 0.40
N VAL A 105 -1.61 -8.17 -0.43
CA VAL A 105 -2.63 -8.57 -1.41
C VAL A 105 -3.94 -8.98 -0.71
N MET A 106 -3.84 -9.67 0.43
CA MET A 106 -5.01 -9.98 1.24
C MET A 106 -5.64 -8.74 1.87
N ALA A 107 -4.84 -7.76 2.32
CA ALA A 107 -5.35 -6.47 2.78
C ALA A 107 -6.09 -5.71 1.66
N VAL A 108 -5.62 -5.78 0.40
CA VAL A 108 -6.35 -5.24 -0.76
C VAL A 108 -7.70 -5.94 -0.95
N CYS A 109 -7.79 -7.26 -0.74
CA CYS A 109 -9.05 -7.99 -0.74
C CYS A 109 -10.00 -7.45 0.34
N LEU A 110 -9.53 -7.27 1.58
CA LEU A 110 -10.30 -6.65 2.65
C LEU A 110 -10.77 -5.24 2.26
N GLY A 111 -9.90 -4.40 1.70
CA GLY A 111 -10.27 -3.07 1.20
C GLY A 111 -11.42 -3.10 0.19
N ARG A 112 -11.39 -4.06 -0.75
CA ARG A 112 -12.47 -4.29 -1.73
C ARG A 112 -13.77 -4.74 -1.07
N LEU A 113 -13.71 -5.69 -0.13
CA LEU A 113 -14.89 -6.24 0.55
C LEU A 113 -15.52 -5.31 1.60
N ALA A 114 -14.71 -4.41 2.17
CA ALA A 114 -15.20 -3.38 3.08
C ALA A 114 -16.25 -2.49 2.39
N GLY A 115 -16.03 -2.18 1.10
CA GLY A 115 -16.98 -1.42 0.29
C GLY A 115 -17.38 -0.12 0.98
N GLY A 116 -18.69 0.16 1.06
CA GLY A 116 -19.25 1.28 1.84
C GLY A 116 -19.72 0.91 3.25
N SER A 117 -19.44 -0.31 3.74
CA SER A 117 -19.94 -0.77 5.04
C SER A 117 -19.18 -0.10 6.19
N LYS A 118 -19.86 0.72 6.98
CA LYS A 118 -19.27 1.37 8.17
C LYS A 118 -18.66 0.36 9.15
N LYS A 119 -19.34 -0.77 9.37
CA LYS A 119 -18.87 -1.85 10.26
C LYS A 119 -17.51 -2.40 9.78
N ARG A 120 -17.41 -2.78 8.50
CA ARG A 120 -16.16 -3.34 7.95
C ARG A 120 -15.04 -2.33 7.82
N VAL A 121 -15.37 -1.06 7.54
CA VAL A 121 -14.40 0.03 7.57
C VAL A 121 -13.81 0.18 8.97
N ALA A 122 -14.64 0.13 10.03
CA ALA A 122 -14.16 0.18 11.41
C ALA A 122 -13.29 -1.03 11.77
N GLU A 123 -13.67 -2.24 11.35
CA GLU A 123 -12.85 -3.45 11.58
C GLU A 123 -11.51 -3.37 10.84
N LEU A 124 -11.50 -2.90 9.59
CA LEU A 124 -10.27 -2.68 8.83
C LEU A 124 -9.36 -1.63 9.48
N VAL A 125 -9.94 -0.56 10.06
CA VAL A 125 -9.20 0.41 10.88
C VAL A 125 -8.58 -0.26 12.11
N GLY A 126 -9.30 -1.16 12.78
CA GLY A 126 -8.77 -1.96 13.89
C GLY A 126 -7.60 -2.87 13.48
N LEU A 127 -7.65 -3.46 12.29
CA LEU A 127 -6.56 -4.26 11.74
C LEU A 127 -5.31 -3.41 11.46
N ILE A 128 -5.48 -2.20 10.91
CA ILE A 128 -4.36 -1.25 10.70
C ILE A 128 -3.75 -0.82 12.03
N ALA A 129 -4.59 -0.52 13.03
CA ALA A 129 -4.12 -0.08 14.34
C ALA A 129 -3.29 -1.14 15.07
N SER A 130 -3.65 -2.42 14.90
CA SER A 130 -3.00 -3.55 15.57
C SER A 130 -1.87 -4.21 14.77
N GLY A 131 -1.79 -3.99 13.46
CA GLY A 131 -0.78 -4.61 12.58
C GLY A 131 0.35 -3.66 12.13
N ASP A 132 1.14 -4.15 11.16
CA ASP A 132 2.13 -3.38 10.41
C ASP A 132 1.44 -2.53 9.33
N ALA A 133 1.65 -1.21 9.36
CA ALA A 133 1.05 -0.27 8.42
C ALA A 133 1.46 -0.52 6.97
N ARG A 134 2.63 -1.13 6.72
CA ARG A 134 3.11 -1.48 5.37
C ARG A 134 2.20 -2.47 4.66
N ASP A 135 1.44 -3.28 5.39
CA ASP A 135 0.51 -4.24 4.80
C ASP A 135 -0.70 -3.55 4.16
N PHE A 136 -1.01 -2.31 4.59
CA PHE A 136 -2.24 -1.62 4.23
C PHE A 136 -2.04 -0.45 3.26
N LEU A 137 -0.81 -0.21 2.76
CA LEU A 137 -0.48 0.95 1.93
C LEU A 137 -1.39 1.09 0.69
N PHE A 138 -1.70 -0.03 0.03
CA PHE A 138 -2.53 -0.05 -1.19
C PHE A 138 -4.03 0.03 -0.90
N VAL A 139 -4.44 -0.06 0.37
CA VAL A 139 -5.84 0.05 0.79
C VAL A 139 -6.24 1.49 1.06
N LEU A 140 -5.27 2.35 1.40
CA LEU A 140 -5.47 3.74 1.82
C LEU A 140 -6.32 4.55 0.82
N MET A 141 -6.03 4.49 -0.48
CA MET A 141 -6.77 5.26 -1.48
C MET A 141 -8.29 5.00 -1.44
N GLY A 142 -8.69 3.75 -1.20
CA GLY A 142 -10.09 3.35 -1.09
C GLY A 142 -10.68 3.55 0.30
N LEU A 143 -9.85 3.59 1.33
CA LEU A 143 -10.25 3.70 2.73
C LEU A 143 -10.44 5.15 3.18
N LEU A 144 -9.47 6.04 2.87
CA LEU A 144 -9.46 7.44 3.31
C LEU A 144 -10.79 8.17 3.07
N PRO A 145 -11.44 8.07 1.88
CA PRO A 145 -12.72 8.74 1.62
C PRO A 145 -13.90 8.26 2.48
N LYS A 146 -13.71 7.31 3.39
CA LYS A 146 -14.75 6.69 4.22
C LYS A 146 -14.50 6.88 5.72
N LEU A 147 -13.38 7.48 6.09
CA LEU A 147 -12.99 7.65 7.49
C LEU A 147 -13.74 8.82 8.13
N SER A 148 -13.96 8.67 9.43
CA SER A 148 -14.26 9.75 10.38
C SER A 148 -12.97 10.29 11.00
N GLN A 149 -13.03 11.44 11.69
CA GLN A 149 -11.88 12.01 12.38
C GLN A 149 -11.30 11.03 13.42
N GLU A 150 -12.15 10.40 14.23
CA GLU A 150 -11.72 9.41 15.23
C GLU A 150 -10.93 8.25 14.59
N GLN A 151 -11.38 7.74 13.45
CA GLN A 151 -10.68 6.68 12.74
C GLN A 151 -9.38 7.14 12.09
N TRP A 152 -9.34 8.38 11.60
CA TRP A 152 -8.12 9.00 11.10
C TRP A 152 -7.07 9.11 12.21
N ASP A 153 -7.48 9.59 13.39
CA ASP A 153 -6.60 9.79 14.55
C ASP A 153 -6.03 8.47 15.07
N VAL A 154 -6.73 7.35 14.85
CA VAL A 154 -6.27 6.00 15.19
C VAL A 154 -5.22 5.50 14.19
N ILE A 155 -5.42 5.69 12.89
CA ILE A 155 -4.53 5.09 11.87
C ILE A 155 -3.34 5.98 11.51
N ALA A 156 -3.47 7.31 11.51
CA ALA A 156 -2.41 8.21 11.08
C ALA A 156 -1.08 8.00 11.84
N PRO A 157 -1.06 7.79 13.19
CA PRO A 157 0.16 7.49 13.93
C PRO A 157 0.88 6.21 13.49
N LYS A 158 0.17 5.24 12.88
CA LYS A 158 0.78 3.96 12.46
C LYS A 158 1.67 4.09 11.23
N PHE A 159 1.56 5.20 10.50
CA PHE A 159 2.39 5.50 9.33
C PHE A 159 3.42 6.55 9.78
N ASP A 160 4.36 6.17 10.64
CA ASP A 160 5.36 7.06 11.26
C ASP A 160 6.75 6.97 10.60
N ASP A 161 7.07 5.85 9.94
CA ASP A 161 8.29 5.71 9.15
C ASP A 161 8.19 6.36 7.76
N PHE A 162 9.33 6.59 7.13
CA PHE A 162 9.43 7.35 5.88
C PHE A 162 8.60 6.77 4.72
N GLU A 163 8.63 5.45 4.53
CA GLU A 163 7.99 4.81 3.38
C GLU A 163 6.46 4.83 3.53
N THR A 164 5.99 4.55 4.74
CA THR A 164 4.58 4.53 5.09
C THR A 164 3.99 5.95 5.09
N GLN A 165 4.70 6.94 5.63
CA GLN A 165 4.28 8.35 5.58
C GLN A 165 4.15 8.88 4.16
N SER A 166 5.15 8.63 3.33
CA SER A 166 5.17 9.18 1.99
C SER A 166 4.00 8.61 1.16
N SER A 167 3.70 7.33 1.35
CA SER A 167 2.52 6.68 0.77
C SER A 167 1.21 7.26 1.33
N LEU A 168 1.11 7.45 2.65
CA LEU A 168 -0.06 8.05 3.29
C LEU A 168 -0.36 9.44 2.74
N ARG A 169 0.67 10.28 2.65
CA ARG A 169 0.58 11.65 2.14
C ARG A 169 0.13 11.73 0.69
N ILE A 170 0.69 10.91 -0.20
CA ILE A 170 0.23 10.82 -1.59
C ILE A 170 -1.26 10.44 -1.66
N ASN A 171 -1.66 9.44 -0.88
CA ASN A 171 -3.05 8.98 -0.86
C ASN A 171 -4.01 10.04 -0.30
N VAL A 172 -3.60 10.77 0.75
CA VAL A 172 -4.36 11.92 1.27
C VAL A 172 -4.45 13.01 0.22
N ALA A 173 -3.37 13.37 -0.48
CA ALA A 173 -3.42 14.40 -1.52
C ALA A 173 -4.43 14.05 -2.62
N LYS A 174 -4.41 12.78 -3.09
CA LYS A 174 -5.35 12.26 -4.10
C LYS A 174 -6.80 12.25 -3.62
N THR A 175 -7.05 12.07 -2.33
CA THR A 175 -8.39 11.87 -1.76
C THR A 175 -8.90 13.02 -0.88
N ARG A 176 -8.12 14.10 -0.73
CA ARG A 176 -8.32 15.17 0.26
C ARG A 176 -9.72 15.75 0.28
N GLU A 177 -10.27 16.07 -0.89
CA GLU A 177 -11.62 16.67 -0.99
C GLU A 177 -12.69 15.77 -0.35
N LYS A 178 -12.61 14.46 -0.59
CA LYS A 178 -13.57 13.50 -0.03
C LYS A 178 -13.34 13.29 1.47
N LEU A 179 -12.08 13.23 1.87
CA LEU A 179 -11.68 13.09 3.28
C LEU A 179 -12.17 14.29 4.12
N VAL A 180 -11.91 15.51 3.65
CA VAL A 180 -12.37 16.76 4.29
C VAL A 180 -13.88 16.88 4.29
N LYS A 181 -14.57 16.45 3.21
CA LYS A 181 -16.03 16.41 3.16
C LYS A 181 -16.65 15.52 4.25
N ASN A 182 -15.93 14.51 4.73
CA ASN A 182 -16.36 13.67 5.86
C ASN A 182 -16.01 14.28 7.24
N GLY A 183 -15.56 15.53 7.29
CA GLY A 183 -15.19 16.20 8.54
C GLY A 183 -13.82 15.82 9.07
N VAL A 184 -12.97 15.17 8.26
CA VAL A 184 -11.60 14.87 8.66
C VAL A 184 -10.69 16.06 8.35
N VAL A 185 -9.93 16.48 9.35
CA VAL A 185 -8.81 17.42 9.24
C VAL A 185 -7.52 16.61 9.22
N PRO A 186 -6.90 16.38 8.04
CA PRO A 186 -5.74 15.51 7.95
C PRO A 186 -4.51 16.15 8.60
N TRP A 187 -3.81 15.38 9.42
CA TRP A 187 -2.56 15.72 10.09
C TRP A 187 -1.61 14.52 9.98
N PHE A 188 -0.30 14.75 9.99
CA PHE A 188 0.68 13.67 9.82
C PHE A 188 1.59 13.58 11.05
N PRO A 189 1.97 12.36 11.48
CA PRO A 189 2.97 12.22 12.53
C PRO A 189 4.31 12.83 12.09
N SER A 190 5.21 13.08 13.04
CA SER A 190 6.60 13.36 12.71
C SER A 190 7.25 12.11 12.12
N VAL A 191 8.10 12.26 11.11
CA VAL A 191 8.81 11.11 10.54
C VAL A 191 9.86 10.63 11.55
N VAL A 192 9.69 9.41 12.04
CA VAL A 192 10.73 8.72 12.82
C VAL A 192 11.51 7.89 11.82
N ASN A 193 12.72 8.31 11.47
CA ASN A 193 13.56 7.50 10.60
C ASN A 193 15.03 7.62 10.99
N GLU A 194 15.46 6.70 11.86
CA GLU A 194 16.84 6.57 12.32
C GLU A 194 17.84 6.48 11.13
N LYS A 195 17.46 5.87 10.01
CA LYS A 195 18.32 5.81 8.80
C LYS A 195 18.43 7.14 8.07
N LEU A 196 17.41 7.97 8.14
CA LEU A 196 17.38 9.32 7.55
C LEU A 196 18.19 10.31 8.39
N GLU A 197 18.14 10.13 9.72
CA GLU A 197 18.99 10.86 10.66
C GLU A 197 20.47 10.48 10.50
N GLN A 198 20.75 9.22 10.14
CA GLN A 198 22.11 8.71 9.92
C GLN A 198 22.68 8.99 8.52
N HIS A 199 21.83 9.10 7.49
CA HIS A 199 22.25 9.25 6.08
C HIS A 199 21.40 10.26 5.28
N PRO A 200 21.39 11.55 5.66
CA PRO A 200 20.63 12.58 4.95
C PRO A 200 21.03 12.69 3.46
N GLU A 201 22.31 12.47 3.14
CA GLU A 201 22.89 12.58 1.80
C GLU A 201 22.23 11.68 0.74
N ILE A 202 21.72 10.51 1.15
CA ILE A 202 21.06 9.57 0.22
C ILE A 202 19.73 10.17 -0.27
N ILE A 203 18.98 10.81 0.63
CA ILE A 203 17.70 11.43 0.29
C ILE A 203 17.94 12.71 -0.48
N VAL A 204 18.94 13.51 -0.08
CA VAL A 204 19.37 14.68 -0.85
C VAL A 204 19.75 14.31 -2.28
N GLY A 205 20.56 13.26 -2.47
CA GLY A 205 20.94 12.79 -3.81
C GLY A 205 19.74 12.31 -4.65
N LYS A 206 18.74 11.67 -4.02
CA LYS A 206 17.50 11.26 -4.70
C LYS A 206 16.62 12.47 -5.06
N ILE A 207 16.49 13.43 -4.16
CA ILE A 207 15.77 14.69 -4.37
C ILE A 207 16.43 15.47 -5.51
N ASP A 208 17.75 15.64 -5.48
CA ASP A 208 18.54 16.32 -6.52
C ASP A 208 18.40 15.63 -7.88
N ALA A 209 18.54 14.29 -7.93
CA ALA A 209 18.34 13.53 -9.16
C ALA A 209 16.91 13.68 -9.73
N LEU A 210 15.90 13.73 -8.86
CA LEU A 210 14.52 13.97 -9.24
C LEU A 210 14.34 15.40 -9.78
N PHE A 211 14.85 16.42 -9.10
CA PHE A 211 14.79 17.82 -9.56
C PHE A 211 15.56 18.05 -10.87
N LYS A 212 16.72 17.44 -11.05
CA LYS A 212 17.44 17.44 -12.34
C LYS A 212 16.61 16.79 -13.44
N GLY A 213 15.90 15.71 -13.11
CA GLY A 213 14.91 15.08 -13.99
C GLY A 213 13.69 15.97 -14.28
N LEU A 214 13.28 16.83 -13.34
CA LEU A 214 12.23 17.85 -13.53
C LEU A 214 12.66 19.00 -14.45
N ALA A 215 13.93 19.41 -14.37
CA ALA A 215 14.50 20.46 -15.19
C ALA A 215 14.75 20.03 -16.65
N ASP A 216 14.80 18.72 -16.92
CA ASP A 216 14.94 18.15 -18.25
C ASP A 216 13.68 18.42 -19.09
N LYS A 217 13.82 19.35 -20.05
CA LYS A 217 12.74 19.83 -20.92
C LYS A 217 12.31 18.81 -21.96
N THR A 218 13.05 17.70 -22.13
CA THR A 218 12.77 16.63 -23.10
C THR A 218 11.84 15.55 -22.56
N LYS A 219 11.54 15.56 -21.24
CA LYS A 219 10.60 14.63 -20.62
C LYS A 219 9.17 15.19 -20.66
N ASP A 220 8.27 14.42 -21.27
CA ASP A 220 6.84 14.74 -21.39
C ASP A 220 6.04 14.54 -20.10
N SER A 221 6.63 13.86 -19.11
CA SER A 221 6.03 13.67 -17.81
C SER A 221 7.09 13.68 -16.73
N HIS A 222 6.78 14.36 -15.64
CA HIS A 222 7.62 14.55 -14.49
C HIS A 222 6.95 13.81 -13.34
N ASN A 223 7.71 12.99 -12.60
CA ASN A 223 7.15 12.26 -11.46
C ASN A 223 7.22 13.14 -10.20
N VAL A 224 6.45 14.22 -10.19
CA VAL A 224 6.40 15.18 -9.08
C VAL A 224 5.82 14.54 -7.83
N ALA A 225 4.93 13.55 -7.98
CA ALA A 225 4.49 12.70 -6.87
C ALA A 225 5.68 12.05 -6.15
N SER A 226 6.72 11.62 -6.88
CA SER A 226 7.95 11.11 -6.27
C SER A 226 8.83 12.22 -5.69
N VAL A 227 8.85 13.43 -6.25
CA VAL A 227 9.56 14.56 -5.62
C VAL A 227 8.94 14.87 -4.26
N ILE A 228 7.60 15.00 -4.22
CA ILE A 228 6.78 15.18 -3.01
C ILE A 228 6.93 14.01 -2.03
N PHE A 229 7.10 12.79 -2.52
CA PHE A 229 7.39 11.60 -1.71
C PHE A 229 8.70 11.77 -0.92
N TYR A 230 9.82 12.08 -1.57
CA TYR A 230 11.10 12.23 -0.85
C TYR A 230 11.18 13.50 -0.01
N ALA A 231 10.39 14.48 -0.39
CA ALA A 231 10.20 15.75 0.26
C ALA A 231 9.42 15.69 1.59
N THR A 232 8.46 14.77 1.67
CA THR A 232 7.48 14.64 2.75
C THR A 232 8.02 14.82 4.18
N PRO A 233 9.20 14.26 4.57
CA PRO A 233 9.70 14.35 5.95
C PRO A 233 10.14 15.75 6.38
N TYR A 234 10.45 16.60 5.42
CA TYR A 234 11.07 17.91 5.68
C TYR A 234 10.06 19.05 5.62
N LEU A 235 8.78 18.73 5.41
CA LEU A 235 7.71 19.70 5.34
C LEU A 235 7.00 19.84 6.68
N SER A 236 6.91 21.07 7.15
CA SER A 236 5.87 21.45 8.10
C SER A 236 4.47 21.19 7.51
N GLN A 237 3.47 21.06 8.38
CA GLN A 237 2.07 20.92 7.98
C GLN A 237 1.61 22.09 7.09
N GLU A 238 2.05 23.32 7.39
CA GLU A 238 1.72 24.50 6.60
C GLU A 238 2.28 24.41 5.16
N GLN A 239 3.55 24.02 5.02
CA GLN A 239 4.16 23.84 3.70
C GLN A 239 3.47 22.72 2.92
N TRP A 240 3.13 21.62 3.60
CA TRP A 240 2.35 20.55 2.99
C TRP A 240 0.98 21.04 2.49
N ASP A 241 0.23 21.79 3.30
CA ASP A 241 -1.10 22.29 2.94
C ASP A 241 -1.06 23.26 1.73
N ARG A 242 0.04 23.99 1.54
CA ARG A 242 0.28 24.81 0.33
C ARG A 242 0.52 23.96 -0.93
N LEU A 243 1.13 22.79 -0.78
CA LEU A 243 1.56 21.93 -1.90
C LEU A 243 0.48 20.95 -2.37
N VAL A 244 -0.31 20.40 -1.46
CA VAL A 244 -1.34 19.40 -1.79
C VAL A 244 -2.28 19.80 -2.95
N PRO A 245 -2.75 21.06 -3.05
CA PRO A 245 -3.61 21.47 -4.16
C PRO A 245 -2.95 21.31 -5.54
N LEU A 246 -1.62 21.36 -5.62
CA LEU A 246 -0.84 21.27 -6.85
C LEU A 246 -0.68 19.83 -7.37
N VAL A 247 -0.95 18.82 -6.55
CA VAL A 247 -0.76 17.38 -6.85
C VAL A 247 -1.83 16.81 -7.81
N LYS A 248 -2.86 17.59 -8.15
CA LYS A 248 -4.07 17.10 -8.83
C LYS A 248 -4.15 17.37 -10.33
N THR A 249 -3.30 18.21 -10.87
CA THR A 249 -3.36 18.60 -12.28
C THR A 249 -2.35 17.80 -13.09
N LYS A 250 -2.68 17.43 -14.34
CA LYS A 250 -1.65 17.08 -15.34
C LYS A 250 -0.55 18.13 -15.23
N GLU A 251 0.64 17.70 -14.81
CA GLU A 251 1.59 18.62 -14.21
C GLU A 251 2.28 19.42 -15.31
N ASP A 252 1.96 20.71 -15.36
CA ASP A 252 2.68 21.65 -16.19
C ASP A 252 3.97 22.11 -15.48
N LYS A 253 4.95 22.56 -16.27
CA LYS A 253 6.25 23.05 -15.77
C LYS A 253 6.11 24.16 -14.72
N LYS A 254 4.97 24.88 -14.71
CA LYS A 254 4.68 25.98 -13.79
C LYS A 254 4.36 25.48 -12.38
N SER A 255 3.58 24.40 -12.27
CA SER A 255 3.26 23.77 -10.99
C SER A 255 4.51 23.19 -10.32
N ILE A 256 5.44 22.66 -11.11
CA ILE A 256 6.74 22.14 -10.67
C ILE A 256 7.64 23.26 -10.15
N ALA A 257 7.71 24.40 -10.87
CA ALA A 257 8.49 25.55 -10.42
C ALA A 257 7.99 26.10 -9.08
N LEU A 258 6.66 26.17 -8.89
CA LEU A 258 6.06 26.60 -7.62
C LEU A 258 6.37 25.63 -6.47
N LEU A 259 6.47 24.33 -6.76
CA LEU A 259 6.92 23.31 -5.82
C LEU A 259 8.40 23.51 -5.44
N VAL A 260 9.28 23.75 -6.41
CA VAL A 260 10.71 24.04 -6.16
C VAL A 260 10.88 25.32 -5.34
N ASP A 261 10.11 26.37 -5.64
CA ASP A 261 10.18 27.66 -4.94
C ASP A 261 9.67 27.55 -3.50
N ALA A 262 8.58 26.82 -3.27
CA ALA A 262 8.08 26.54 -1.90
C ALA A 262 9.09 25.74 -1.05
N TRP A 263 10.06 25.12 -1.71
CA TRP A 263 11.10 24.27 -1.14
C TRP A 263 12.44 24.96 -0.96
N ALA A 264 12.65 26.12 -1.58
CA ALA A 264 13.97 26.74 -1.70
C ALA A 264 14.60 27.03 -0.33
N ASP A 265 13.81 27.52 0.63
CA ASP A 265 14.29 27.88 1.97
C ASP A 265 14.63 26.65 2.81
N VAL A 266 13.84 25.58 2.73
CA VAL A 266 14.08 24.32 3.46
C VAL A 266 15.32 23.61 2.92
N LEU A 267 15.45 23.58 1.60
CA LEU A 267 16.62 23.03 0.94
C LEU A 267 17.86 23.84 1.35
N ALA A 268 17.79 25.18 1.29
CA ALA A 268 18.90 26.05 1.69
C ALA A 268 19.29 25.90 3.17
N GLU A 269 18.33 25.83 4.10
CA GLU A 269 18.57 25.64 5.54
C GLU A 269 19.25 24.29 5.84
N LYS A 270 18.95 23.27 5.03
CA LYS A 270 19.57 21.93 5.12
C LYS A 270 20.85 21.79 4.31
N GLY A 271 21.36 22.88 3.71
CA GLY A 271 22.57 22.86 2.89
C GLY A 271 22.41 22.19 1.52
N ILE A 272 21.17 22.01 1.06
CA ILE A 272 20.80 21.42 -0.22
C ILE A 272 20.52 22.58 -1.17
N ASN A 273 21.28 22.73 -2.25
CA ASN A 273 21.01 23.79 -3.22
C ASN A 273 20.06 23.27 -4.31
N PRO A 274 18.82 23.80 -4.45
CA PRO A 274 17.89 23.37 -5.51
C PRO A 274 18.36 23.72 -6.93
N TRP A 275 19.41 24.54 -7.06
CA TRP A 275 19.82 25.16 -8.32
C TRP A 275 21.28 24.92 -8.70
N LEU A 276 22.00 24.02 -8.01
CA LEU A 276 23.35 23.62 -8.44
C LEU A 276 23.30 22.42 -9.40
N PRO A 277 24.16 22.40 -10.43
CA PRO A 277 24.18 21.36 -11.47
C PRO A 277 24.62 19.97 -10.97
#